data_AF-E4X5W0-F1
#
_entry.id   AF-E4X5W0-F1
#
_cell.length_a   1.000
_cell.length_b   1.000
_cell.length_c   1.000
_cell.angle_alpha   90.00
_cell.angle_beta   90.00
_cell.angle_gamma   90.00
#
_symmetry.space_group_name_H-M   'P 1'
#
loop_
_entity.id
_entity.type
_entity.pdbx_description
1 polymer ?
#
loop_
_entity_poly.entity_id
_entity_poly.type
_entity_poly.pdbx_seq_one_letter_code
_entity_poly.pdbx_strand_id
1 'polypeptide(L)'
;MKFFNFLTLGAFASNKIAAPHRNRREVTQSFTEDDSTDVFTNYLAELAGGEVDELEQMIMNLMSTDGERFLSEPASEMDVRKFRQLKIIVLWLQQEKKFGRYCYYGCYCLPEGSHNIASGGYGRPMDNIDRSCFDFKQCYRCLVEEYDGERSCKGEEVGYRFDLITNADGSKDVACTNTPGSCRYNICQCDLQLARGLAKHEQEWDESLHSAKGGFDRDDNCYRGVAQNNPIVECCGDKTTFPFNQPRRESQCCDGPISKPAGQC
;
A
#
# COMPACT_ATOMS: atom_id res chain seq x y z
N MET A 1 -53.31 21.53 -66.49
CA MET A 1 -51.88 21.31 -66.80
C MET A 1 -51.09 21.44 -65.50
N LYS A 2 -50.04 20.61 -65.36
CA LYS A 2 -49.10 20.45 -64.22
C LYS A 2 -48.68 21.83 -63.63
N PHE A 3 -48.40 21.98 -62.33
CA PHE A 3 -47.19 21.51 -61.67
C PHE A 3 -47.32 21.46 -60.14
N PHE A 4 -46.69 20.43 -59.56
CA PHE A 4 -46.43 20.23 -58.14
C PHE A 4 -45.47 21.30 -57.59
N ASN A 5 -45.68 21.70 -56.33
CA ASN A 5 -44.58 22.13 -55.46
C ASN A 5 -44.86 21.62 -54.03
N PHE A 6 -44.12 20.58 -53.65
CA PHE A 6 -44.03 20.09 -52.28
C PHE A 6 -43.04 20.98 -51.51
N LEU A 7 -43.50 21.66 -50.48
CA LEU A 7 -42.65 22.23 -49.43
C LEU A 7 -42.65 21.25 -48.26
N THR A 8 -41.62 20.41 -48.19
CA THR A 8 -41.32 19.59 -47.01
C THR A 8 -40.64 20.45 -45.95
N LEU A 9 -41.30 20.70 -44.82
CA LEU A 9 -40.64 21.14 -43.60
C LEU A 9 -39.74 20.02 -43.08
N GLY A 10 -38.42 20.21 -43.15
CA GLY A 10 -37.46 19.35 -42.46
C GLY A 10 -37.53 19.58 -40.95
N ALA A 11 -38.06 18.62 -40.22
CA ALA A 11 -37.89 18.54 -38.77
C ALA A 11 -36.44 18.12 -38.48
N PHE A 12 -35.64 19.02 -37.91
CA PHE A 12 -34.35 18.65 -37.33
C PHE A 12 -34.60 17.84 -36.06
N ALA A 13 -34.64 16.52 -36.19
CA ALA A 13 -34.51 15.62 -35.05
C ALA A 13 -33.08 15.76 -34.52
N SER A 14 -32.93 16.51 -33.42
CA SER A 14 -31.68 16.58 -32.68
C SER A 14 -31.45 15.21 -32.06
N ASN A 15 -30.69 14.35 -32.76
CA ASN A 15 -30.12 13.15 -32.17
C ASN A 15 -29.23 13.59 -31.00
N LYS A 16 -29.76 13.51 -29.79
CA LYS A 16 -28.93 13.49 -28.59
C LYS A 16 -28.11 12.20 -28.67
N ILE A 17 -26.90 12.32 -29.20
CA ILE A 17 -25.85 11.32 -29.01
C ILE A 17 -25.73 11.23 -27.48
N ALA A 18 -26.19 10.12 -26.91
CA ALA A 18 -25.95 9.81 -25.51
C ALA A 18 -24.42 9.77 -25.35
N ALA A 19 -23.88 10.75 -24.63
CA ALA A 19 -22.50 10.68 -24.19
C ALA A 19 -22.31 9.34 -23.45
N PRO A 20 -21.21 8.62 -23.69
CA PRO A 20 -20.97 7.37 -22.98
C PRO A 20 -21.04 7.67 -21.49
N HIS A 21 -21.79 6.86 -20.73
CA HIS A 21 -21.83 6.91 -19.27
C HIS A 21 -20.38 6.89 -18.77
N ARG A 22 -19.86 8.07 -18.42
CA ARG A 22 -18.55 8.19 -17.80
C ARG A 22 -18.71 7.49 -16.45
N ASN A 23 -18.06 6.35 -16.27
CA ASN A 23 -17.96 5.64 -14.99
C ASN A 23 -17.64 6.67 -13.90
N ARG A 24 -18.66 7.14 -13.18
CA ARG A 24 -18.49 8.20 -12.19
C ARG A 24 -17.98 7.52 -10.94
N ARG A 25 -16.65 7.50 -10.80
CA ARG A 25 -15.98 7.17 -9.54
C ARG A 25 -16.44 8.18 -8.50
N GLU A 26 -17.02 7.71 -7.42
CA GLU A 26 -17.41 8.56 -6.30
C GLU A 26 -16.29 8.58 -5.28
N VAL A 27 -15.79 9.78 -4.98
CA VAL A 27 -14.86 9.98 -3.87
C VAL A 27 -15.66 9.87 -2.59
N THR A 28 -15.42 8.81 -1.82
CA THR A 28 -16.06 8.56 -0.54
C THR A 28 -15.45 9.41 0.57
N GLN A 29 -14.13 9.52 0.60
CA GLN A 29 -13.42 10.33 1.59
C GLN A 29 -12.05 10.75 1.02
N SER A 30 -11.66 11.99 1.27
CA SER A 30 -10.32 12.51 0.93
C SER A 30 -9.49 12.71 2.19
N PHE A 31 -8.19 12.49 2.08
CA PHE A 31 -7.21 12.75 3.13
C PHE A 31 -6.05 13.59 2.58
N THR A 32 -5.52 14.45 3.43
CA THR A 32 -4.36 15.30 3.14
C THR A 32 -3.12 14.89 3.95
N GLU A 33 -1.95 15.37 3.52
CA GLU A 33 -0.70 15.12 4.23
C GLU A 33 -0.61 15.83 5.60
N ASP A 34 -1.42 16.87 5.80
CA ASP A 34 -1.45 17.71 6.98
C ASP A 34 -2.62 17.39 7.93
N ASP A 35 -3.46 16.41 7.58
CA ASP A 35 -4.55 15.97 8.44
C ASP A 35 -4.01 15.51 9.80
N SER A 36 -4.75 15.84 10.86
CA SER A 36 -4.35 15.48 12.22
C SER A 36 -4.51 13.99 12.48
N THR A 37 -3.78 13.51 13.47
CA THR A 37 -3.89 12.17 14.02
C THR A 37 -5.33 11.78 14.41
N ASP A 38 -6.13 12.74 14.88
CA ASP A 38 -7.53 12.53 15.26
C ASP A 38 -8.44 12.27 14.06
N VAL A 39 -8.23 12.96 12.93
CA VAL A 39 -9.00 12.74 11.69
C VAL A 39 -8.87 11.29 11.26
N PHE A 40 -7.65 10.77 11.22
CA PHE A 40 -7.40 9.37 10.86
C PHE A 40 -7.98 8.39 11.89
N THR A 41 -7.89 8.71 13.18
CA THR A 41 -8.41 7.85 14.25
C THR A 41 -9.93 7.72 14.18
N ASN A 42 -10.63 8.83 14.01
CA ASN A 42 -12.09 8.85 13.90
C ASN A 42 -12.56 8.07 12.67
N TYR A 43 -11.90 8.25 11.53
CA TYR A 43 -12.25 7.50 10.33
C TYR A 43 -11.98 5.99 10.48
N LEU A 44 -10.88 5.60 11.11
CA LEU A 44 -10.59 4.19 11.39
C LEU A 44 -11.67 3.56 12.28
N ALA A 45 -12.17 4.28 13.28
CA ALA A 45 -13.25 3.81 14.14
C ALA A 45 -14.56 3.61 13.36
N GLU A 46 -14.89 4.53 12.46
CA GLU A 46 -16.04 4.41 11.54
C GLU A 46 -15.86 3.23 10.58
N LEU A 47 -14.69 3.10 9.97
CA LEU A 47 -14.37 2.07 8.99
C LEU A 47 -14.43 0.65 9.59
N ALA A 48 -14.04 0.51 10.85
CA ALA A 48 -14.13 -0.74 11.60
C ALA A 48 -15.52 -1.00 12.19
N GLY A 49 -16.48 -0.06 12.08
CA GLY A 49 -17.82 -0.21 12.64
C GLY A 49 -17.85 -0.37 14.17
N GLY A 50 -16.78 0.07 14.85
CA GLY A 50 -16.57 -0.17 16.28
C GLY A 50 -16.11 -1.60 16.64
N GLU A 51 -15.98 -2.50 15.67
CA GLU A 51 -15.37 -3.83 15.87
C GLU A 51 -13.86 -3.72 15.75
N VAL A 52 -13.21 -3.32 16.84
CA VAL A 52 -11.76 -3.45 16.95
C VAL A 52 -11.45 -4.93 17.11
N ASP A 53 -10.80 -5.54 16.11
CA ASP A 53 -10.34 -6.94 16.16
C ASP A 53 -9.67 -7.23 17.51
N GLU A 54 -9.98 -8.36 18.14
CA GLU A 54 -9.32 -8.82 19.37
C GLU A 54 -7.81 -8.80 19.22
N LEU A 55 -7.29 -9.10 18.02
CA LEU A 55 -5.86 -8.99 17.72
C LEU A 55 -5.37 -7.55 17.71
N GLU A 56 -6.17 -6.61 17.22
CA GLU A 56 -5.83 -5.19 17.29
C GLU A 56 -5.86 -4.68 18.73
N GLN A 57 -6.82 -5.14 19.55
CA GLN A 57 -6.83 -4.87 21.00
C GLN A 57 -5.63 -5.52 21.69
N MET A 58 -5.28 -6.76 21.35
CA MET A 58 -4.09 -7.45 21.87
C MET A 58 -2.81 -6.74 21.46
N ILE A 59 -2.70 -6.25 20.21
CA ILE A 59 -1.56 -5.46 19.75
C ILE A 59 -1.51 -4.14 20.52
N MET A 60 -2.62 -3.41 20.62
CA MET A 60 -2.67 -2.18 21.42
C MET A 60 -2.34 -2.44 22.90
N ASN A 61 -2.78 -3.57 23.45
CA ASN A 61 -2.47 -3.97 24.81
C ASN A 61 -1.00 -4.37 24.95
N LEU A 62 -0.41 -5.12 24.01
CA LEU A 62 1.01 -5.47 24.00
C LEU A 62 1.87 -4.21 23.95
N MET A 63 1.52 -3.27 23.06
CA MET A 63 2.10 -1.94 22.99
C MET A 63 1.94 -1.14 24.31
N SER A 64 0.92 -1.45 25.13
CA SER A 64 0.63 -0.78 26.40
C SER A 64 1.17 -1.52 27.64
N THR A 65 1.43 -2.83 27.57
CA THR A 65 1.86 -3.68 28.68
C THR A 65 3.37 -3.87 28.72
N ASP A 66 4.09 -3.62 27.62
CA ASP A 66 5.54 -3.76 27.54
C ASP A 66 6.29 -2.55 28.10
N GLY A 67 5.91 -2.11 29.30
CA GLY A 67 6.60 -1.05 30.05
C GLY A 67 8.06 -1.35 30.41
N GLU A 68 8.61 -2.53 30.10
CA GLU A 68 9.96 -2.91 30.53
C GLU A 68 10.83 -3.72 29.53
N ARG A 69 10.42 -3.95 28.27
CA ARG A 69 11.30 -4.72 27.35
C ARG A 69 11.15 -4.39 25.86
N PHE A 70 11.78 -3.29 25.44
CA PHE A 70 12.70 -3.17 24.30
C PHE A 70 12.87 -1.66 24.02
N LEU A 71 14.10 -1.19 23.85
CA LEU A 71 14.43 0.22 23.73
C LEU A 71 13.88 0.80 22.40
N SER A 72 12.61 1.20 22.37
CA SER A 72 12.09 2.07 21.31
C SER A 72 11.66 3.39 21.93
N GLU A 73 12.25 4.48 21.45
CA GLU A 73 11.74 5.84 21.64
C GLU A 73 10.22 5.88 21.41
N PRO A 74 9.46 6.72 22.14
CA PRO A 74 8.04 6.89 21.87
C PRO A 74 7.83 7.23 20.39
N ALA A 75 6.92 6.51 19.72
CA ALA A 75 6.64 6.73 18.31
C ALA A 75 6.32 8.21 18.07
N SER A 76 6.98 8.83 17.09
CA SER A 76 6.74 10.23 16.79
C SER A 76 5.32 10.43 16.27
N GLU A 77 4.78 11.65 16.38
CA GLU A 77 3.47 11.96 15.82
C GLU A 77 3.38 11.63 14.32
N MET A 78 4.50 11.78 13.59
CA MET A 78 4.56 11.42 12.19
C MET A 78 4.46 9.90 11.95
N ASP A 79 5.15 9.09 12.76
CA ASP A 79 5.09 7.63 12.66
C ASP A 79 3.67 7.14 12.88
N VAL A 80 2.99 7.69 13.89
CA VAL A 80 1.60 7.38 14.20
C VAL A 80 0.68 7.78 13.05
N ARG A 81 0.86 8.99 12.50
CA ARG A 81 0.07 9.47 11.35
C ARG A 81 0.26 8.56 10.14
N LYS A 82 1.50 8.25 9.78
CA LYS A 82 1.82 7.41 8.63
C LYS A 82 1.29 5.99 8.77
N PHE A 83 1.40 5.41 9.96
CA PHE A 83 0.81 4.10 10.27
C PHE A 83 -0.70 4.11 10.04
N ARG A 84 -1.39 5.15 10.50
CA ARG A 84 -2.85 5.27 10.29
C ARG A 84 -3.22 5.45 8.82
N GLN A 85 -2.45 6.21 8.04
CA GLN A 85 -2.67 6.33 6.59
C GLN A 85 -2.57 4.98 5.89
N LEU A 86 -1.51 4.20 6.19
CA LEU A 86 -1.36 2.85 5.66
C LEU A 86 -2.54 1.97 6.06
N LYS A 87 -2.90 1.98 7.35
CA LYS A 87 -4.01 1.20 7.89
C LYS A 87 -5.34 1.51 7.21
N ILE A 88 -5.64 2.79 6.96
CA ILE A 88 -6.86 3.20 6.25
C ILE A 88 -6.90 2.61 4.83
N ILE A 89 -5.82 2.74 4.06
CA ILE A 89 -5.77 2.22 2.69
C ILE A 89 -5.94 0.69 2.68
N VAL A 90 -5.25 -0.02 3.56
CA VAL A 90 -5.36 -1.48 3.70
C VAL A 90 -6.79 -1.89 4.07
N LEU A 91 -7.33 -1.34 5.16
CA LEU A 91 -8.67 -1.68 5.62
C LEU A 91 -9.76 -1.24 4.65
N TRP A 92 -9.57 -0.17 3.89
CA TRP A 92 -10.52 0.26 2.88
C TRP A 92 -10.72 -0.81 1.81
N LEU A 93 -9.62 -1.40 1.32
CA LEU A 93 -9.64 -2.42 0.25
C LEU A 93 -10.02 -3.82 0.73
N GLN A 94 -9.94 -4.10 2.04
CA GLN A 94 -10.23 -5.42 2.60
C GLN A 94 -11.72 -5.72 2.78
N GLN A 95 -12.04 -7.01 2.76
CA GLN A 95 -13.37 -7.51 3.10
C GLN A 95 -13.57 -7.48 4.62
N GLU A 96 -12.61 -8.02 5.37
CA GLU A 96 -12.59 -8.04 6.83
C GLU A 96 -11.71 -6.92 7.40
N LYS A 97 -12.19 -6.22 8.43
CA LYS A 97 -11.48 -5.07 9.03
C LYS A 97 -10.44 -5.48 10.07
N LYS A 98 -9.54 -6.41 9.69
CA LYS A 98 -8.59 -7.06 10.59
C LYS A 98 -7.15 -6.74 10.23
N PHE A 99 -6.75 -5.49 10.45
CA PHE A 99 -5.38 -5.06 10.14
C PHE A 99 -4.33 -5.81 10.97
N GLY A 100 -4.69 -6.17 12.22
CA GLY A 100 -3.79 -6.87 13.14
C GLY A 100 -3.23 -8.17 12.56
N ARG A 101 -3.95 -8.84 11.64
CA ARG A 101 -3.52 -10.06 10.95
C ARG A 101 -2.16 -9.97 10.27
N TYR A 102 -1.76 -8.77 9.87
CA TYR A 102 -0.52 -8.52 9.12
C TYR A 102 0.60 -7.97 10.01
N CYS A 103 0.33 -7.66 11.27
CA CYS A 103 1.37 -7.34 12.25
C CYS A 103 2.03 -8.63 12.70
N TYR A 104 3.37 -8.70 12.66
CA TYR A 104 4.11 -9.91 13.07
C TYR A 104 3.77 -11.16 12.24
N TYR A 105 3.47 -10.97 10.95
CA TYR A 105 3.09 -12.05 10.05
C TYR A 105 4.24 -12.42 9.11
N GLY A 106 4.58 -13.71 9.08
CA GLY A 106 5.64 -14.24 8.24
C GLY A 106 6.98 -13.55 8.48
N CYS A 107 7.76 -13.41 7.42
CA CYS A 107 9.10 -12.86 7.50
C CYS A 107 9.15 -11.34 7.35
N TYR A 108 8.22 -10.73 6.62
CA TYR A 108 8.26 -9.35 6.14
C TYR A 108 7.08 -8.47 6.54
N CYS A 109 5.91 -9.01 6.86
CA CYS A 109 4.76 -8.17 7.22
C CYS A 109 4.90 -7.60 8.63
N LEU A 110 5.15 -6.29 8.68
CA LEU A 110 5.18 -5.45 9.90
C LEU A 110 5.80 -6.19 11.11
N PRO A 111 7.07 -6.64 11.00
CA PRO A 111 7.70 -7.45 12.03
C PRO A 111 7.90 -6.72 13.37
N GLU A 112 7.92 -5.39 13.33
CA GLU A 112 7.96 -4.51 14.51
C GLU A 112 6.57 -3.92 14.83
N GLY A 113 5.51 -4.50 14.25
CA GLY A 113 4.15 -4.01 14.35
C GLY A 113 4.00 -2.57 13.86
N SER A 114 3.27 -1.75 14.62
CA SER A 114 2.98 -0.35 14.29
C SER A 114 4.11 0.63 14.62
N HIS A 115 5.13 0.19 15.34
CA HIS A 115 6.23 1.07 15.78
C HIS A 115 7.19 1.43 14.65
N ASN A 116 7.34 0.54 13.67
CA ASN A 116 8.19 0.79 12.52
C ASN A 116 7.74 0.00 11.30
N ILE A 117 6.90 0.61 10.46
CA ILE A 117 6.30 -0.05 9.29
C ILE A 117 7.32 -0.43 8.22
N ALA A 118 8.46 0.27 8.17
CA ALA A 118 9.49 0.10 7.14
C ALA A 118 10.66 -0.80 7.59
N SER A 119 10.88 -0.97 8.89
CA SER A 119 12.00 -1.77 9.43
C SER A 119 11.76 -3.29 9.43
N GLY A 120 12.86 -4.02 9.57
CA GLY A 120 12.90 -5.46 9.70
C GLY A 120 12.71 -6.20 8.38
N GLY A 121 12.40 -7.49 8.52
CA GLY A 121 12.24 -8.40 7.38
C GLY A 121 13.54 -9.01 6.88
N TYR A 122 13.58 -10.32 6.73
CA TYR A 122 14.71 -11.04 6.14
C TYR A 122 14.29 -12.42 5.67
N GLY A 123 15.14 -13.04 4.85
CA GLY A 123 14.92 -14.39 4.37
C GLY A 123 14.05 -14.45 3.11
N ARG A 124 13.23 -15.49 2.99
CA ARG A 124 12.32 -15.68 1.86
C ARG A 124 10.89 -15.43 2.35
N PRO A 125 10.04 -14.77 1.54
CA PRO A 125 8.63 -14.65 1.87
C PRO A 125 7.97 -16.03 2.05
N MET A 126 7.16 -16.19 3.09
CA MET A 126 6.54 -17.46 3.45
C MET A 126 5.35 -17.82 2.54
N ASP A 127 4.59 -16.81 2.12
CA ASP A 127 3.40 -16.95 1.28
C ASP A 127 3.17 -15.67 0.42
N ASN A 128 2.01 -15.54 -0.22
CA ASN A 128 1.71 -14.39 -1.07
C ASN A 128 1.40 -13.10 -0.29
N ILE A 129 0.89 -13.22 0.94
CA ILE A 129 0.70 -12.08 1.85
C ILE A 129 2.07 -11.52 2.23
N ASP A 130 2.97 -12.39 2.71
CA ASP A 130 4.33 -12.04 3.09
C ASP A 130 5.15 -11.55 1.89
N ARG A 131 4.86 -12.08 0.69
CA ARG A 131 5.45 -11.57 -0.55
C ARG A 131 5.01 -10.14 -0.86
N SER A 132 3.76 -9.78 -0.61
CA SER A 132 3.26 -8.40 -0.79
C SER A 132 3.98 -7.44 0.17
N CYS A 133 4.23 -7.88 1.39
CA CYS A 133 5.02 -7.13 2.38
C CYS A 133 6.50 -7.02 1.99
N PHE A 134 7.09 -8.09 1.43
CA PHE A 134 8.43 -8.03 0.87
C PHE A 134 8.51 -6.99 -0.26
N ASP A 135 7.63 -7.06 -1.25
CA ASP A 135 7.63 -6.12 -2.38
C ASP A 135 7.45 -4.66 -1.90
N PHE A 136 6.64 -4.42 -0.88
CA PHE A 136 6.53 -3.13 -0.20
C PHE A 136 7.85 -2.63 0.39
N LYS A 137 8.60 -3.49 1.11
CA LYS A 137 9.92 -3.14 1.63
C LYS A 137 10.91 -2.81 0.51
N GLN A 138 10.84 -3.54 -0.60
CA GLN A 138 11.66 -3.26 -1.78
C GLN A 138 11.32 -1.88 -2.37
N CYS A 139 10.02 -1.55 -2.45
CA CYS A 139 9.55 -0.24 -2.91
C CYS A 139 10.09 0.89 -2.03
N TYR A 140 9.98 0.78 -0.70
CA TYR A 140 10.49 1.78 0.24
C TYR A 140 12.02 1.93 0.19
N ARG A 141 12.74 0.83 0.02
CA ARG A 141 14.19 0.89 -0.20
C ARG A 141 14.51 1.72 -1.45
N CYS A 142 13.83 1.46 -2.56
CA CYS A 142 14.08 2.16 -3.80
C CYS A 142 13.63 3.63 -3.76
N LEU A 143 12.63 3.99 -2.94
CA LEU A 143 12.29 5.39 -2.69
C LEU A 143 13.48 6.18 -2.13
N VAL A 144 14.16 5.62 -1.12
CA VAL A 144 15.30 6.31 -0.49
C VAL A 144 16.43 6.55 -1.49
N GLU A 145 16.68 5.59 -2.38
CA GLU A 145 17.73 5.69 -3.41
C GLU A 145 17.35 6.68 -4.52
N GLU A 146 16.16 6.55 -5.12
CA GLU A 146 15.74 7.37 -6.27
C GLU A 146 15.54 8.85 -5.92
N TYR A 147 15.22 9.12 -4.64
CA TYR A 147 15.04 10.47 -4.11
C TYR A 147 16.25 10.91 -3.26
N ASP A 148 17.40 10.25 -3.38
CA ASP A 148 18.61 10.70 -2.70
C ASP A 148 18.94 12.16 -3.07
N GLY A 149 19.35 12.94 -2.07
CA GLY A 149 19.51 14.40 -2.18
C GLY A 149 18.23 15.23 -2.04
N GLU A 150 17.04 14.64 -2.18
CA GLU A 150 15.79 15.26 -1.70
C GLU A 150 15.65 14.95 -0.21
N ARG A 151 15.81 15.96 0.65
CA ARG A 151 15.56 15.76 2.09
C ARG A 151 14.19 15.14 2.26
N SER A 152 14.10 14.10 3.09
CA SER A 152 12.88 13.50 3.64
C SER A 152 12.14 12.42 2.86
N CYS A 153 12.61 11.87 1.73
CA CYS A 153 11.84 10.80 1.06
C CYS A 153 11.97 9.40 1.68
N LYS A 154 11.62 9.29 2.96
CA LYS A 154 11.47 8.04 3.68
C LYS A 154 9.98 7.76 3.89
N GLY A 155 9.52 6.62 3.40
CA GLY A 155 8.09 6.31 3.36
C GLY A 155 7.44 6.32 4.74
N GLU A 156 8.16 5.90 5.78
CA GLU A 156 7.71 5.88 7.17
C GLU A 156 7.60 7.27 7.82
N GLU A 157 8.30 8.29 7.30
CA GLU A 157 8.36 9.63 7.90
C GLU A 157 7.50 10.66 7.15
N VAL A 158 6.89 10.31 6.02
CA VAL A 158 6.22 11.28 5.13
C VAL A 158 4.78 10.92 4.82
N GLY A 159 3.86 11.83 5.18
CA GLY A 159 2.45 11.74 4.81
C GLY A 159 2.18 12.07 3.35
N TYR A 160 1.02 11.65 2.85
CA TYR A 160 0.60 11.89 1.47
C TYR A 160 -0.92 12.09 1.38
N ARG A 161 -1.39 12.52 0.21
CA ARG A 161 -2.80 12.74 -0.11
C ARG A 161 -3.38 11.59 -0.90
N PHE A 162 -4.57 11.17 -0.52
CA PHE A 162 -5.27 10.09 -1.18
C PHE A 162 -6.79 10.22 -1.03
N ASP A 163 -7.50 9.71 -2.03
CA ASP A 163 -8.94 9.61 -2.05
C ASP A 163 -9.36 8.14 -1.96
N LEU A 164 -10.27 7.83 -1.05
CA LEU A 164 -10.99 6.57 -1.00
C LEU A 164 -12.13 6.62 -2.02
N ILE A 165 -12.17 5.64 -2.92
CA ILE A 165 -13.09 5.59 -4.05
C ILE A 165 -14.02 4.40 -3.89
N THR A 166 -15.31 4.65 -4.08
CA THR A 166 -16.29 3.60 -4.37
C THR A 166 -16.65 3.68 -5.86
N ASN A 167 -16.41 2.58 -6.57
CA ASN A 167 -16.76 2.45 -7.97
C ASN A 167 -18.26 2.18 -8.13
N ALA A 168 -18.77 2.33 -9.35
CA ALA A 168 -20.19 2.15 -9.63
C ALA A 168 -20.70 0.72 -9.36
N ASP A 169 -19.82 -0.29 -9.37
CA ASP A 169 -20.12 -1.68 -9.03
C ASP A 169 -20.00 -1.98 -7.52
N GLY A 170 -19.74 -0.96 -6.70
CA GLY A 170 -19.49 -1.09 -5.26
C GLY A 170 -18.07 -1.52 -4.90
N SER A 171 -17.21 -1.83 -5.88
CA SER A 171 -15.81 -2.14 -5.61
C SER A 171 -15.08 -0.91 -5.07
N LYS A 172 -14.12 -1.16 -4.18
CA LYS A 172 -13.34 -0.11 -3.52
C LYS A 172 -11.98 0.04 -4.19
N ASP A 173 -11.54 1.29 -4.33
CA ASP A 173 -10.19 1.62 -4.81
C ASP A 173 -9.65 2.83 -4.04
N VAL A 174 -8.39 3.17 -4.25
CA VAL A 174 -7.76 4.37 -3.72
C VAL A 174 -7.04 5.11 -4.85
N ALA A 175 -7.17 6.43 -4.88
CA ALA A 175 -6.38 7.29 -5.75
C ALA A 175 -5.36 8.09 -4.94
N CYS A 176 -4.08 7.97 -5.28
CA CYS A 176 -3.04 8.86 -4.78
C CYS A 176 -3.10 10.18 -5.54
N THR A 177 -3.27 11.30 -4.82
CA THR A 177 -3.62 12.60 -5.45
C THR A 177 -2.50 13.64 -5.36
N ASN A 178 -1.34 13.31 -4.79
CA ASN A 178 -0.13 14.11 -4.98
C ASN A 178 0.31 14.13 -6.45
N THR A 179 1.19 15.07 -6.81
CA THR A 179 1.73 15.18 -8.17
C THR A 179 2.42 13.87 -8.58
N PRO A 180 2.06 13.23 -9.72
CA PRO A 180 2.74 12.05 -10.22
C PRO A 180 4.27 12.24 -10.30
N GLY A 181 5.02 11.24 -9.86
CA GLY A 181 6.49 11.29 -9.79
C GLY A 181 7.07 12.10 -8.61
N SER A 182 6.25 12.71 -7.76
CA SER A 182 6.72 13.28 -6.49
C SER A 182 6.93 12.19 -5.44
N CYS A 183 7.81 12.45 -4.46
CA CYS A 183 8.06 11.53 -3.35
C CYS A 183 6.76 11.08 -2.64
N ARG A 184 5.91 12.04 -2.24
CA ARG A 184 4.62 11.75 -1.57
C ARG A 184 3.69 10.87 -2.42
N TYR A 185 3.66 11.13 -3.74
CA TYR A 185 2.88 10.30 -4.65
C TYR A 185 3.41 8.87 -4.69
N ASN A 186 4.73 8.68 -4.79
CA ASN A 186 5.32 7.33 -4.88
C ASN A 186 5.28 6.57 -3.55
N ILE A 187 5.34 7.25 -2.39
CA ILE A 187 5.03 6.63 -1.09
C ILE A 187 3.62 6.07 -1.09
N CYS A 188 2.63 6.88 -1.48
CA CYS A 188 1.25 6.44 -1.58
C CYS A 188 1.09 5.26 -2.55
N GLN A 189 1.80 5.25 -3.68
CA GLN A 189 1.78 4.11 -4.61
C GLN A 189 2.35 2.84 -3.98
N CYS A 190 3.45 2.92 -3.21
CA CYS A 190 4.00 1.76 -2.49
C CYS A 190 2.99 1.21 -1.47
N ASP A 191 2.35 2.08 -0.69
CA ASP A 191 1.33 1.68 0.29
C ASP A 191 0.09 1.06 -0.39
N LEU A 192 -0.34 1.65 -1.52
CA LEU A 192 -1.45 1.13 -2.30
C LEU A 192 -1.14 -0.23 -2.92
N GLN A 193 0.09 -0.47 -3.36
CA GLN A 193 0.51 -1.78 -3.85
C GLN A 193 0.45 -2.83 -2.74
N LEU A 194 0.94 -2.50 -1.54
CA LEU A 194 0.80 -3.36 -0.37
C LEU A 194 -0.67 -3.67 -0.10
N ALA A 195 -1.50 -2.65 0.03
CA ALA A 195 -2.93 -2.81 0.33
C ALA A 195 -3.66 -3.67 -0.70
N ARG A 196 -3.37 -3.49 -2.01
CA ARG A 196 -3.93 -4.33 -3.08
C ARG A 196 -3.43 -5.78 -2.98
N GLY A 197 -2.16 -5.99 -2.67
CA GLY A 197 -1.60 -7.33 -2.44
C GLY A 197 -2.28 -8.03 -1.27
N LEU A 198 -2.40 -7.36 -0.13
CA LEU A 198 -3.07 -7.88 1.06
C LEU A 198 -4.55 -8.18 0.82
N ALA A 199 -5.27 -7.29 0.12
CA ALA A 199 -6.68 -7.51 -0.22
C ALA A 199 -6.86 -8.67 -1.21
N LYS A 200 -5.96 -8.80 -2.20
CA LYS A 200 -6.00 -9.90 -3.18
C LYS A 200 -5.81 -11.27 -2.53
N HIS A 201 -4.89 -11.35 -1.56
CA HIS A 201 -4.52 -12.59 -0.88
C HIS A 201 -5.16 -12.73 0.51
N GLU A 202 -6.19 -11.93 0.82
CA GLU A 202 -6.79 -11.85 2.15
C GLU A 202 -7.27 -13.20 2.69
N GLN A 203 -7.83 -14.04 1.81
CA GLN A 203 -8.35 -15.37 2.13
C GLN A 203 -7.26 -16.44 2.27
N GLU A 204 -6.00 -16.11 1.96
CA GLU A 204 -4.85 -17.00 2.13
C GLU A 204 -4.21 -16.88 3.53
N TRP A 205 -4.74 -16.00 4.39
CA TRP A 205 -4.18 -15.77 5.72
C TRP A 205 -4.14 -17.05 6.56
N ASP A 206 -2.92 -17.45 6.92
CA ASP A 206 -2.63 -18.62 7.75
C ASP A 206 -2.14 -18.19 9.14
N GLU A 207 -2.93 -18.52 10.17
CA GLU A 207 -2.61 -18.22 11.57
C GLU A 207 -1.25 -18.77 12.01
N SER A 208 -0.81 -19.91 11.47
CA SER A 208 0.46 -20.54 11.84
C SER A 208 1.69 -19.71 11.47
N LEU A 209 1.55 -18.75 10.56
CA LEU A 209 2.59 -17.81 10.15
C LEU A 209 2.61 -16.53 10.99
N HIS A 210 1.72 -16.37 11.97
CA HIS A 210 1.65 -15.20 12.83
C HIS A 210 2.36 -15.46 14.18
N SER A 211 3.29 -14.60 14.59
CA SER A 211 4.08 -14.83 15.81
C SER A 211 3.23 -14.91 17.09
N ALA A 212 2.31 -13.95 17.31
CA ALA A 212 1.48 -13.94 18.51
C ALA A 212 0.35 -15.00 18.54
N LYS A 213 -0.26 -15.35 17.39
CA LYS A 213 -1.39 -16.29 17.33
C LYS A 213 -0.96 -17.74 17.05
N GLY A 214 -0.07 -17.92 16.09
CA GLY A 214 0.41 -19.24 15.65
C GLY A 214 1.74 -19.68 16.25
N GLY A 215 2.42 -18.82 17.01
CA GLY A 215 3.74 -19.12 17.57
C GLY A 215 4.86 -19.14 16.52
N PHE A 216 4.68 -18.45 15.40
CA PHE A 216 5.69 -18.35 14.33
C PHE A 216 6.98 -17.70 14.85
N ASP A 217 8.08 -18.45 14.84
CA ASP A 217 9.42 -17.94 15.16
C ASP A 217 10.15 -17.54 13.88
N ARG A 218 10.45 -16.25 13.74
CA ARG A 218 11.14 -15.70 12.57
C ARG A 218 12.59 -16.15 12.50
N ASP A 219 13.27 -16.36 13.62
CA ASP A 219 14.67 -16.76 13.63
C ASP A 219 14.85 -18.20 13.13
N ASP A 220 13.88 -19.06 13.41
CA ASP A 220 13.89 -20.46 12.97
C ASP A 220 13.42 -20.66 11.52
N ASN A 221 12.55 -19.77 11.01
CA ASN A 221 11.87 -19.96 9.73
C ASN A 221 12.32 -19.01 8.62
N CYS A 222 12.79 -17.80 8.94
CA CYS A 222 13.17 -16.80 7.95
C CYS A 222 14.62 -16.97 7.50
N TYR A 223 14.85 -17.97 6.66
CA TYR A 223 16.20 -18.34 6.21
C TYR A 223 16.85 -17.26 5.35
N ARG A 224 17.85 -16.58 5.90
CA ARG A 224 18.82 -15.81 5.13
C ARG A 224 19.60 -16.81 4.29
N GLY A 225 19.51 -16.71 2.97
CA GLY A 225 20.38 -17.49 2.10
C GLY A 225 21.84 -17.30 2.50
N VAL A 226 22.70 -18.29 2.22
CA VAL A 226 24.15 -18.16 2.44
C VAL A 226 24.60 -16.82 1.87
N ALA A 227 25.33 -16.03 2.65
CA ALA A 227 25.82 -14.72 2.23
C ALA A 227 26.72 -14.89 0.99
N GLN A 228 26.11 -14.82 -0.19
CA GLN A 228 26.83 -14.70 -1.44
C GLN A 228 27.26 -13.24 -1.53
N ASN A 229 28.52 -13.01 -1.92
CA ASN A 229 29.01 -11.67 -2.22
C ASN A 229 28.30 -11.15 -3.48
N ASN A 230 27.05 -10.73 -3.31
CA ASN A 230 26.15 -10.27 -4.35
C ASN A 230 25.37 -9.06 -3.83
N PRO A 231 26.07 -7.91 -3.66
CA PRO A 231 25.49 -6.71 -3.10
C PRO A 231 24.38 -6.18 -4.01
N ILE A 232 23.46 -5.43 -3.41
CA ILE A 232 22.53 -4.60 -4.18
C ILE A 232 23.33 -3.40 -4.68
N VAL A 233 23.23 -3.13 -5.98
CA VAL A 233 24.01 -2.10 -6.67
C VAL A 233 23.20 -0.84 -6.91
N GLU A 234 21.96 -1.02 -7.37
CA GLU A 234 21.02 0.08 -7.66
C GLU A 234 19.57 -0.44 -7.61
N CYS A 235 18.60 0.45 -7.71
CA CYS A 235 17.22 0.13 -8.02
C CYS A 235 16.91 0.26 -9.51
N CYS A 236 16.13 -0.68 -10.03
CA CYS A 236 15.61 -0.63 -11.40
C CYS A 236 14.42 0.32 -11.50
N GLY A 237 14.36 1.10 -12.58
CA GLY A 237 13.28 2.05 -12.86
C GLY A 237 13.67 3.49 -12.52
N ASP A 238 12.67 4.36 -12.44
CA ASP A 238 12.81 5.77 -12.09
C ASP A 238 11.59 6.27 -11.29
N LYS A 239 11.50 7.57 -11.01
CA LYS A 239 10.36 8.21 -10.32
C LYS A 239 8.99 7.96 -10.95
N THR A 240 8.92 7.54 -12.21
CA THR A 240 7.66 7.30 -12.93
C THR A 240 7.22 5.83 -12.91
N THR A 241 8.09 4.92 -12.46
CA THR A 241 7.83 3.47 -12.49
C THR A 241 7.42 2.87 -11.15
N PHE A 242 7.40 3.68 -10.08
CA PHE A 242 6.87 3.25 -8.79
C PHE A 242 5.40 2.83 -8.93
N PRO A 243 4.96 1.79 -8.20
CA PRO A 243 5.66 1.16 -7.08
C PRO A 243 6.46 -0.09 -7.45
N PHE A 244 6.72 -0.33 -8.74
CA PHE A 244 7.29 -1.59 -9.20
C PHE A 244 8.82 -1.67 -9.13
N ASN A 245 9.49 -0.59 -8.73
CA ASN A 245 10.95 -0.52 -8.68
C ASN A 245 11.50 -1.59 -7.74
N GLN A 246 12.41 -2.41 -8.27
CA GLN A 246 13.07 -3.48 -7.53
C GLN A 246 14.57 -3.22 -7.42
N PRO A 247 15.19 -3.51 -6.27
CA PRO A 247 16.63 -3.48 -6.19
C PRO A 247 17.23 -4.56 -7.07
N ARG A 248 18.29 -4.17 -7.76
CA ARG A 248 19.13 -5.01 -8.60
C ARG A 248 20.42 -5.34 -7.87
N ARG A 249 20.76 -6.63 -7.87
CA ARG A 249 22.06 -7.11 -7.42
C ARG A 249 23.08 -7.16 -8.55
N GLU A 250 24.36 -7.28 -8.21
CA GLU A 250 25.44 -7.38 -9.19
C GLU A 250 25.22 -8.50 -10.22
N SER A 251 24.66 -9.64 -9.79
CA SER A 251 24.32 -10.77 -10.66
C SER A 251 23.01 -10.62 -11.47
N GLN A 252 22.40 -9.44 -11.48
CA GLN A 252 21.10 -9.15 -12.09
C GLN A 252 21.20 -8.00 -13.09
N CYS A 253 20.21 -7.91 -13.99
CA CYS A 253 20.00 -6.80 -14.92
C CYS A 253 18.60 -6.17 -14.69
N CYS A 254 18.39 -4.94 -15.17
CA CYS A 254 17.08 -4.29 -15.14
C CYS A 254 16.29 -4.54 -16.44
N ASP A 255 15.03 -4.94 -16.30
CA ASP A 255 14.02 -4.88 -17.35
C ASP A 255 12.90 -3.94 -16.91
N GLY A 256 13.01 -2.68 -17.36
CA GLY A 256 12.22 -1.58 -16.81
C GLY A 256 12.42 -1.47 -15.28
N PRO A 257 11.34 -1.43 -14.46
CA PRO A 257 11.47 -1.37 -13.01
C PRO A 257 11.78 -2.72 -12.34
N ILE A 258 11.79 -3.82 -13.10
CA ILE A 258 11.91 -5.17 -12.55
C ILE A 258 13.36 -5.65 -12.62
N SER A 259 13.87 -6.24 -11.53
CA SER A 259 15.20 -6.86 -11.54
C SER A 259 15.11 -8.33 -11.94
N LYS A 260 15.94 -8.73 -12.90
CA LYS A 260 15.95 -10.10 -13.46
C LYS A 260 17.34 -10.73 -13.38
N PRO A 261 17.46 -12.07 -13.40
CA PRO A 261 18.76 -12.73 -13.54
C PRO A 261 19.52 -12.19 -14.75
N ALA A 262 20.85 -12.08 -14.64
CA ALA A 262 21.68 -11.62 -15.75
C ALA A 262 21.41 -12.41 -17.05
N GLY A 263 21.23 -11.69 -18.16
CA GLY A 263 20.92 -12.27 -19.48
C GLY A 263 19.43 -12.58 -19.72
N GLN A 264 18.53 -12.16 -18.83
CA GLN A 264 17.06 -12.29 -19.00
C GLN A 264 16.33 -10.94 -19.14
N CYS A 265 17.12 -9.88 -19.29
CA CYS A 265 16.72 -8.61 -19.86
C CYS A 265 17.06 -8.69 -21.37
#